data_AF-A0A3N5HXU2-F1
#
_entry.id   AF-A0A3N5HXU2-F1
#
_cell.length_a   1.000
_cell.length_b   1.000
_cell.length_c   1.000
_cell.angle_alpha   90.00
_cell.angle_beta   90.00
_cell.angle_gamma   90.00
#
_symmetry.space_group_name_H-M   'P 1'
#
loop_
_entity.id
_entity.type
_entity.pdbx_description
1 polymer ?
#
loop_
_entity_poly.entity_id
_entity_poly.type
_entity_poly.pdbx_seq_one_letter_code
_entity_poly.pdbx_strand_id
1 'polypeptide(L)'
;MRTTGSKGGSSFATQGAALGVGLAVGWAPNDDWALALEYWNWRSLSASGLGPDTSLELQALGLNVTRYVVPAGVFASVVVSGTRLAITDAGDYVEYGSSDIGFGLKVLLGKEWPVSSWVRLGLAGELFLSVNRDGGQTLRTLGAGLVFSCSGL
;
A
#
# COMPACT_ATOMS: atom_id res chain seq x y z
N MET A 1 0.08 -2.29 -10.45
CA MET A 1 -0.94 -1.39 -9.88
C MET A 1 -1.92 -0.98 -10.97
N ARG A 2 -3.21 -0.97 -10.67
CA ARG A 2 -4.27 -0.53 -11.59
C ARG A 2 -5.18 0.43 -10.86
N THR A 3 -5.46 1.57 -11.46
CA THR A 3 -6.38 2.58 -10.95
C THR A 3 -7.50 2.79 -11.96
N THR A 4 -8.75 2.78 -11.49
CA THR A 4 -9.94 3.02 -12.30
C THR A 4 -10.76 4.14 -11.68
N GLY A 5 -11.30 5.03 -12.51
CA GLY A 5 -12.21 6.09 -12.07
C GLY A 5 -13.48 6.10 -12.91
N SER A 6 -14.57 6.60 -12.33
CA SER A 6 -15.83 6.82 -13.05
C SER A 6 -16.50 8.12 -12.62
N LYS A 7 -17.03 8.88 -13.59
CA LYS A 7 -17.87 10.07 -13.38
C LYS A 7 -18.94 10.13 -14.46
N GLY A 8 -20.21 10.21 -14.04
CA GLY A 8 -21.33 10.54 -14.95
C GLY A 8 -21.45 9.68 -16.21
N GLY A 9 -21.10 8.38 -16.15
CA GLY A 9 -21.18 7.45 -17.28
C GLY A 9 -19.86 7.23 -18.04
N SER A 10 -18.84 8.05 -17.81
CA SER A 10 -17.49 7.86 -18.37
C SER A 10 -16.58 7.14 -17.38
N SER A 11 -15.80 6.18 -17.88
CA SER A 11 -14.81 5.43 -17.08
C SER A 11 -13.42 5.53 -17.68
N PHE A 12 -12.40 5.59 -16.84
CA PHE A 12 -10.99 5.47 -17.26
C PHE A 12 -10.28 4.39 -16.44
N ALA A 13 -9.24 3.81 -17.02
CA ALA A 13 -8.37 2.83 -16.37
C ALA A 13 -6.92 3.10 -16.74
N THR A 14 -6.06 3.13 -15.75
CA THR A 14 -4.60 3.19 -15.91
C THR A 14 -3.96 2.04 -15.17
N GLN A 15 -2.90 1.47 -15.73
CA GLN A 15 -2.19 0.34 -15.16
C GLN A 15 -0.70 0.47 -15.41
N GLY A 16 0.09 0.02 -14.44
CA GLY A 16 1.54 0.17 -14.50
C GLY A 16 2.26 -0.55 -13.37
N ALA A 17 3.58 -0.63 -13.49
CA ALA A 17 4.45 -0.98 -12.38
C ALA A 17 4.40 0.13 -11.32
N ALA A 18 4.58 -0.24 -10.07
CA ALA A 18 4.65 0.70 -8.95
C ALA A 18 5.71 0.24 -7.96
N LEU A 19 6.28 1.19 -7.23
CA LEU A 19 7.16 0.94 -6.10
C LEU A 19 6.64 1.66 -4.87
N GLY A 20 6.93 1.12 -3.70
CA GLY A 20 6.35 1.56 -2.46
C GLY A 20 7.27 1.29 -1.30
N VAL A 21 7.04 2.01 -0.21
CA VAL A 21 7.65 1.73 1.08
C VAL A 21 6.56 1.59 2.14
N GLY A 22 6.84 0.75 3.13
CA GLY A 22 5.98 0.56 4.29
C GLY A 22 6.79 0.71 5.57
N LEU A 23 6.21 1.36 6.58
CA LEU A 23 6.77 1.47 7.92
C LEU A 23 5.67 1.12 8.92
N ALA A 24 5.92 0.09 9.72
CA ALA A 24 5.02 -0.33 10.79
C ALA A 24 5.74 -0.20 12.14
N VAL A 25 5.05 0.37 13.13
CA VAL A 25 5.52 0.45 14.51
C VAL A 25 4.41 -0.03 15.42
N GLY A 26 4.73 -0.92 16.35
CA GLY A 26 3.72 -1.60 17.12
C GLY A 26 4.27 -2.45 18.25
N TRP A 27 3.41 -3.37 18.69
CA TRP A 27 3.66 -4.25 19.81
C TRP A 27 3.16 -5.66 19.51
N ALA A 28 3.95 -6.65 19.92
CA ALA A 28 3.59 -8.06 19.90
C ALA A 28 3.26 -8.53 21.34
N PRO A 29 1.97 -8.70 21.70
CA PRO A 29 1.60 -9.22 23.02
C PRO A 29 2.09 -10.65 23.29
N ASN A 30 2.34 -11.41 22.24
CA ASN A 30 2.81 -12.79 22.28
C ASN A 30 3.48 -13.14 20.93
N ASP A 31 3.98 -14.38 20.80
CA ASP A 31 4.68 -14.84 19.60
C ASP A 31 3.77 -15.06 18.38
N ASP A 32 2.45 -15.10 18.58
CA ASP A 32 1.46 -15.40 17.54
C ASP A 32 0.84 -14.15 16.92
N TRP A 33 0.86 -13.01 17.62
CA TRP A 33 0.12 -11.80 17.22
C TRP A 33 0.95 -10.54 17.38
N ALA A 34 0.86 -9.65 16.40
CA ALA A 34 1.36 -8.29 16.48
C ALA A 34 0.30 -7.29 16.02
N LEU A 35 0.29 -6.13 16.69
CA LEU A 35 -0.56 -4.99 16.38
C LEU A 35 0.35 -3.80 16.10
N ALA A 36 0.15 -3.11 14.99
CA ALA A 36 0.97 -1.97 14.62
C ALA A 36 0.14 -0.85 13.98
N LEU A 37 0.65 0.37 14.09
CA LEU A 37 0.31 1.44 13.18
C LEU A 37 1.23 1.32 11.97
N GLU A 38 0.66 1.32 10.78
CA GLU A 38 1.40 1.18 9.53
C GLU A 38 1.11 2.30 8.56
N TYR A 39 2.18 2.97 8.14
CA TYR A 39 2.20 3.81 6.96
C TYR A 39 2.65 2.99 5.76
N TRP A 40 1.97 3.12 4.61
CA TRP A 40 2.42 2.54 3.35
C TRP A 40 2.09 3.45 2.18
N ASN A 41 2.92 3.42 1.14
CA ASN A 41 2.64 4.11 -0.11
C ASN A 41 2.99 3.28 -1.34
N TRP A 42 2.41 3.66 -2.48
CA TRP A 42 2.75 3.13 -3.80
C TRP A 42 2.78 4.27 -4.81
N ARG A 43 3.86 4.37 -5.59
CA ARG A 43 4.03 5.33 -6.68
C ARG A 43 4.16 4.61 -8.01
N SER A 44 3.39 5.02 -9.01
CA SER A 44 3.47 4.46 -10.36
C SER A 44 4.79 4.82 -11.05
N LEU A 45 5.39 3.85 -11.73
CA LEU A 45 6.63 4.02 -12.50
C LEU A 45 6.42 4.34 -13.98
N SER A 46 5.27 3.95 -14.54
CA SER A 46 4.93 4.26 -15.93
C SER A 46 4.13 5.55 -16.01
N ALA A 47 4.31 6.28 -17.11
CA ALA A 47 3.35 7.25 -17.63
C ALA A 47 1.94 6.69 -17.44
N SER A 48 1.19 7.26 -16.52
CA SER A 48 -0.22 6.93 -16.39
C SER A 48 -0.88 7.23 -17.75
N GLY A 49 -2.01 6.61 -18.10
CA GLY A 49 -2.76 6.97 -19.32
C GLY A 49 -3.23 8.44 -19.41
N LEU A 50 -2.70 9.30 -18.54
CA LEU A 50 -2.90 10.73 -18.36
C LEU A 50 -1.73 11.57 -18.94
N GLY A 51 -0.56 10.98 -19.25
CA GLY A 51 0.57 11.69 -19.86
C GLY A 51 1.95 11.09 -19.54
N PRO A 52 2.99 11.37 -20.35
CA PRO A 52 4.36 10.83 -20.17
C PRO A 52 5.00 11.21 -18.83
N ASP A 53 4.58 12.32 -18.23
CA ASP A 53 5.19 12.91 -17.01
C ASP A 53 4.28 12.86 -15.77
N THR A 54 3.12 12.21 -15.87
CA THR A 54 2.14 12.13 -14.79
C THR A 54 2.32 10.87 -13.94
N SER A 55 2.72 11.03 -12.68
CA SER A 55 2.83 9.96 -11.70
C SER A 55 1.66 9.95 -10.71
N LEU A 56 1.21 8.74 -10.36
CA LEU A 56 0.16 8.49 -9.37
C LEU A 56 0.80 7.97 -8.08
N GLU A 57 0.50 8.62 -6.97
CA GLU A 57 0.94 8.18 -5.65
C GLU A 57 -0.27 7.88 -4.76
N LEU A 58 -0.32 6.68 -4.21
CA LEU A 58 -1.28 6.28 -3.18
C LEU A 58 -0.54 6.26 -1.84
N GLN A 59 -0.99 7.06 -0.88
CA GLN A 59 -0.50 7.05 0.48
C GLN A 59 -1.57 6.51 1.42
N ALA A 60 -1.15 5.84 2.48
CA ALA A 60 -2.06 5.19 3.41
C ALA A 60 -1.48 5.16 4.82
N LEU A 61 -2.35 5.34 5.81
CA LEU A 61 -2.03 5.16 7.23
C LEU A 61 -3.14 4.35 7.89
N GLY A 62 -2.78 3.29 8.61
CA GLY A 62 -3.76 2.36 9.14
C GLY A 62 -3.29 1.47 10.26
N LEU A 63 -4.22 0.67 10.76
CA LEU A 63 -3.95 -0.35 11.76
C LEU A 63 -3.62 -1.67 11.07
N ASN A 64 -2.47 -2.24 11.40
CA ASN A 64 -2.00 -3.55 10.98
C ASN A 64 -2.23 -4.57 12.11
N VAL A 65 -2.88 -5.68 11.76
CA VAL A 65 -2.94 -6.88 12.59
C VAL A 65 -2.20 -7.99 11.86
N THR A 66 -1.16 -8.53 12.49
CA THR A 66 -0.36 -9.66 11.96
C THR A 66 -0.54 -10.88 12.84
N ARG A 67 -0.76 -12.03 12.21
CA ARG A 67 -0.72 -13.35 12.82
C ARG A 67 0.49 -14.13 12.32
N TYR A 68 1.26 -14.68 13.24
CA TYR A 68 2.39 -15.55 12.97
C TYR A 68 2.02 -17.02 13.18
N VAL A 69 2.65 -17.90 12.39
CA VAL A 69 2.61 -19.34 12.56
C VAL A 69 3.97 -19.78 13.05
N VAL A 70 4.07 -19.99 14.37
CA VAL A 70 5.30 -20.41 15.05
C VAL A 70 5.37 -21.95 15.08
N PRO A 71 6.55 -22.57 14.87
CA PRO A 71 7.86 -21.96 14.60
C PRO A 71 8.15 -21.76 13.10
N ALA A 72 7.17 -21.96 12.22
CA ALA A 72 7.37 -21.91 10.77
C ALA A 72 7.81 -20.53 10.25
N GLY A 73 7.63 -19.45 11.01
CA GLY A 73 8.02 -18.09 10.61
C GLY A 73 7.21 -17.56 9.43
N VAL A 74 6.03 -18.14 9.19
CA VAL A 74 5.06 -17.67 8.20
C VAL A 74 4.15 -16.68 8.88
N PHE A 75 3.74 -15.64 8.17
CA PHE A 75 2.82 -14.64 8.70
C PHE A 75 1.72 -14.28 7.71
N ALA A 76 0.60 -13.86 8.27
CA ALA A 76 -0.51 -13.23 7.56
C ALA A 76 -0.82 -11.90 8.23
N SER A 77 -0.89 -10.83 7.45
CA SER A 77 -1.16 -9.48 7.95
C SER A 77 -2.32 -8.85 7.19
N VAL A 78 -3.15 -8.12 7.92
CA VAL A 78 -4.23 -7.32 7.36
C VAL A 78 -4.10 -5.90 7.89
N VAL A 79 -4.15 -4.92 6.98
CA VAL A 79 -4.05 -3.51 7.29
C VAL A 79 -5.31 -2.80 6.82
N VAL A 80 -5.99 -2.12 7.74
CA VAL A 80 -7.13 -1.25 7.45
C VAL A 80 -6.68 0.19 7.61
N SER A 81 -6.81 0.99 6.55
CA SER A 81 -6.15 2.30 6.44
C SER A 81 -7.07 3.37 5.88
N GLY A 82 -6.83 4.62 6.29
CA GLY A 82 -7.26 5.78 5.53
C GLY A 82 -6.27 6.01 4.39
N THR A 83 -6.76 6.29 3.19
CA THR A 83 -5.91 6.47 1.99
C THR A 83 -6.07 7.85 1.40
N ARG A 84 -5.05 8.32 0.68
CA ARG A 84 -5.10 9.53 -0.13
C ARG A 84 -4.38 9.26 -1.45
N LEU A 85 -5.01 9.61 -2.56
CA LEU A 85 -4.40 9.55 -3.88
C LEU A 85 -3.93 10.94 -4.29
N ALA A 86 -2.66 11.08 -4.58
CA ALA A 86 -2.06 12.29 -5.13
C ALA A 86 -1.69 12.07 -6.61
N ILE A 87 -1.95 13.07 -7.44
CA ILE A 87 -1.52 13.09 -8.84
C ILE A 87 -0.46 14.19 -8.96
N THR A 88 0.76 13.82 -9.36
CA THR A 88 1.88 14.76 -9.49
C THR A 88 2.40 14.75 -10.92
N ASP A 89 2.48 15.93 -11.53
CA ASP A 89 3.15 16.14 -12.82
C ASP A 89 4.63 16.47 -12.57
N ALA A 90 5.53 15.81 -13.29
CA ALA A 90 6.98 15.95 -13.11
C ALA A 90 7.55 17.27 -13.66
N GLY A 91 6.80 18.01 -14.49
CA GLY A 91 7.27 19.25 -15.12
C GLY A 91 7.42 20.45 -14.16
N ASP A 92 6.52 20.57 -13.17
CA ASP A 92 6.43 21.76 -12.32
C ASP A 92 6.54 21.48 -10.81
N TYR A 93 6.63 20.22 -10.37
CA TYR A 93 6.58 19.82 -8.94
C TYR A 93 5.37 20.43 -8.18
N VAL A 94 4.32 20.82 -8.89
CA VAL A 94 3.08 21.32 -8.30
C VAL A 94 2.12 20.13 -8.16
N GLU A 95 1.62 19.92 -6.94
CA GLU A 95 0.55 18.95 -6.67
C GLU A 95 -0.74 19.48 -7.33
N TYR A 96 -1.12 18.93 -8.51
CA TYR A 96 -2.29 19.43 -9.26
C TYR A 96 -3.62 19.10 -8.59
N GLY A 97 -3.63 18.12 -7.69
CA GLY A 97 -4.81 17.75 -6.92
C GLY A 97 -4.59 16.52 -6.07
N SER A 98 -5.19 16.53 -4.89
CA SER A 98 -5.26 15.38 -4.00
C SER A 98 -6.70 14.93 -3.87
N SER A 99 -6.96 13.63 -3.90
CA SER A 99 -8.28 13.11 -3.55
C SER A 99 -8.62 13.39 -2.09
N ASP A 100 -9.92 13.35 -1.77
CA ASP A 100 -10.36 13.27 -0.38
C ASP A 100 -9.84 11.97 0.26
N ILE A 101 -9.84 11.94 1.60
CA ILE A 101 -9.49 10.73 2.36
C ILE A 101 -10.44 9.60 1.97
N GLY A 102 -9.87 8.52 1.47
CA GLY A 102 -10.54 7.28 1.15
C GLY A 102 -10.27 6.17 2.16
N PHE A 103 -10.69 4.97 1.77
CA PHE A 103 -10.50 3.74 2.52
C PHE A 103 -9.54 2.82 1.79
N GLY A 104 -8.62 2.20 2.53
CA GLY A 104 -7.67 1.23 2.01
C GLY A 104 -7.65 -0.05 2.83
N LEU A 105 -7.54 -1.17 2.13
CA LEU A 105 -7.29 -2.49 2.72
C LEU A 105 -6.05 -3.08 2.06
N LYS A 106 -5.16 -3.62 2.89
CA LYS A 106 -3.98 -4.34 2.44
C LYS A 106 -3.87 -5.68 3.16
N VAL A 107 -3.44 -6.71 2.43
CA VAL A 107 -3.21 -8.05 2.95
C VAL A 107 -1.81 -8.49 2.55
N LEU A 108 -1.04 -9.03 3.49
CA LEU A 108 0.27 -9.61 3.25
C LEU A 108 0.28 -11.07 3.69
N LEU A 109 0.92 -11.91 2.88
CA LEU A 109 1.21 -13.30 3.21
C LEU A 109 2.68 -13.54 2.90
N GLY A 110 3.45 -13.94 3.92
CA GLY A 110 4.89 -14.02 3.77
C GLY A 110 5.57 -14.94 4.75
N LYS A 111 6.89 -14.98 4.63
CA LYS A 111 7.78 -15.72 5.51
C LYS A 111 8.92 -14.82 5.94
N GLU A 112 9.29 -14.94 7.20
CA GLU A 112 10.43 -14.27 7.80
C GLU A 112 11.44 -15.31 8.31
N TRP A 113 12.71 -14.96 8.17
CA TRP A 113 13.84 -15.73 8.67
C TRP A 113 14.61 -14.89 9.68
N PRO A 114 14.94 -15.45 10.86
CA PRO A 114 15.84 -14.79 11.79
C PRO A 114 17.23 -14.73 11.16
N VAL A 115 17.78 -13.53 11.05
CA VAL A 115 19.15 -13.30 10.61
C VAL A 115 20.06 -13.02 11.81
N SER A 116 19.47 -12.44 12.86
CA SER A 116 20.11 -12.15 14.14
C SER A 116 19.14 -12.43 15.29
N SER A 117 19.58 -12.27 16.54
CA SER A 117 18.71 -12.32 17.72
C SER A 117 17.67 -11.19 17.77
N TRP A 118 17.90 -10.10 17.05
CA TRP A 118 17.07 -8.89 17.06
C TRP A 118 16.57 -8.46 15.66
N VAL A 119 16.95 -9.16 14.58
CA VAL A 119 16.53 -8.84 13.21
C VAL A 119 16.01 -10.09 12.50
N ARG A 120 14.88 -9.92 11.83
CA ARG A 120 14.33 -10.88 10.87
C ARG A 120 14.18 -10.20 9.51
N LEU A 121 14.51 -10.93 8.46
CA LEU A 121 14.25 -10.51 7.08
C LEU A 121 13.16 -11.39 6.50
N GLY A 122 12.31 -10.83 5.65
CA GLY A 122 11.21 -11.57 5.07
C GLY A 122 10.89 -11.19 3.63
N LEU A 123 10.10 -12.06 3.04
CA LEU A 123 9.49 -11.85 1.73
C LEU A 123 8.00 -12.16 1.85
N ALA A 124 7.18 -11.25 1.34
CA ALA A 124 5.73 -11.39 1.32
C ALA A 124 5.14 -11.08 -0.04
N GLY A 125 4.09 -11.80 -0.39
CA GLY A 125 3.13 -11.34 -1.39
C GLY A 125 2.20 -10.32 -0.74
N GLU A 126 1.99 -9.20 -1.41
CA GLU A 126 1.07 -8.15 -0.99
C GLU A 126 -0.09 -8.05 -1.99
N LEU A 127 -1.30 -7.85 -1.46
CA LEU A 127 -2.49 -7.42 -2.19
C LEU A 127 -3.04 -6.18 -1.50
N PHE A 128 -3.32 -5.13 -2.26
CA PHE A 128 -3.91 -3.91 -1.71
C PHE A 128 -5.03 -3.38 -2.59
N LEU A 129 -6.01 -2.77 -1.96
CA LEU A 129 -7.10 -2.05 -2.59
C LEU A 129 -7.30 -0.72 -1.87
N SER A 130 -7.75 0.28 -2.62
CA SER A 130 -8.14 1.57 -2.09
C SER A 130 -9.33 2.13 -2.86
N VAL A 131 -10.20 2.84 -2.15
CA VAL A 131 -11.35 3.54 -2.69
C VAL A 131 -11.30 4.97 -2.17
N ASN A 132 -11.00 5.92 -3.04
CA ASN A 132 -10.97 7.35 -2.74
C ASN A 132 -12.09 8.07 -3.49
N ARG A 133 -12.49 9.24 -2.98
CA ARG A 133 -13.44 10.13 -3.66
C ARG A 133 -12.75 11.43 -4.05
N ASP A 134 -13.14 11.98 -5.18
CA ASP A 134 -12.66 13.27 -5.64
C ASP A 134 -13.72 13.94 -6.52
N GLY A 135 -14.25 15.09 -6.11
CA GLY A 135 -15.13 15.93 -6.96
C GLY A 135 -16.32 15.20 -7.59
N GLY A 136 -16.94 14.26 -6.84
CA GLY A 136 -18.05 13.40 -7.30
C GLY A 136 -17.64 12.15 -8.09
N GLN A 137 -16.35 11.88 -8.24
CA GLN A 137 -15.79 10.66 -8.83
C GLN A 137 -15.41 9.66 -7.74
N THR A 138 -15.56 8.37 -8.03
CA THR A 138 -14.99 7.30 -7.20
C THR A 138 -13.75 6.74 -7.90
N LEU A 139 -12.61 6.84 -7.24
CA LEU A 139 -11.32 6.33 -7.67
C LEU A 139 -11.04 5.03 -6.94
N ARG A 140 -10.82 3.94 -7.68
CA ARG A 140 -10.48 2.63 -7.12
C ARG A 140 -9.11 2.23 -7.58
N THR A 141 -8.24 1.89 -6.64
CA THR A 141 -6.90 1.38 -6.90
C THR A 141 -6.82 -0.05 -6.42
N LEU A 142 -6.29 -0.94 -7.25
CA LEU A 142 -5.99 -2.33 -6.91
C LEU A 142 -4.53 -2.62 -7.29
N GLY A 143 -3.82 -3.31 -6.43
CA GLY A 143 -2.46 -3.74 -6.71
C GLY A 143 -2.11 -5.04 -6.03
N ALA A 144 -1.07 -5.67 -6.57
CA ALA A 144 -0.45 -6.86 -6.06
C ALA A 144 1.06 -6.74 -6.29
N GLY A 145 1.86 -7.35 -5.43
CA GLY A 145 3.31 -7.29 -5.56
C GLY A 145 4.05 -8.19 -4.58
N LEU A 146 5.37 -8.06 -4.60
CA LEU A 146 6.26 -8.64 -3.61
C LEU A 146 6.85 -7.52 -2.76
N VAL A 147 6.96 -7.77 -1.46
CA VAL A 147 7.53 -6.85 -0.49
C VAL A 147 8.61 -7.57 0.30
N PHE A 148 9.76 -6.91 0.41
CA PHE A 148 10.79 -7.32 1.35
C PHE A 148 10.51 -6.68 2.69
N SER A 149 10.46 -7.48 3.75
CA SER A 149 10.27 -6.98 5.11
C SER A 149 11.55 -7.08 5.92
N CYS A 150 11.72 -6.14 6.84
CA CYS A 150 12.73 -6.17 7.89
C CYS A 150 12.01 -5.85 9.20
N SER A 151 12.02 -6.78 10.14
CA SER A 151 11.35 -6.64 11.43
C SER A 151 12.36 -6.80 12.57
N GLY A 152 12.24 -5.91 13.57
CA GLY A 152 12.99 -5.95 14.82
C GLY A 152 12.15 -6.56 15.94
N LEU A 153 12.80 -7.29 16.84
CA LEU A 153 12.23 -7.74 18.12
C LEU A 153 12.39 -6.68 19.20
#